data_AF-A0A7R9MLY9-F1
#
_entry.id   AF-A0A7R9MLY9-F1
#
_cell.length_a   1.000
_cell.length_b   1.000
_cell.length_c   1.000
_cell.angle_alpha   90.00
_cell.angle_beta   90.00
_cell.angle_gamma   90.00
#
_symmetry.space_group_name_H-M   'P 1'
#
loop_
_entity.id
_entity.type
_entity.pdbx_description
1 polymer ?
#
loop_
_entity_poly.entity_id
_entity_poly.type
_entity_poly.pdbx_seq_one_letter_code
_entity_poly.pdbx_strand_id
1 'polypeptide(L)'
;QLKGAQSIQKEVGIATAAVGKITDPHFAEKILQENGATLIFIGRAFLNNPHWPYMAADVLANEKTFKYPNQYDWCIGWKAMSDSKKSLLFSPITIRGVTLKNRIVVSPMCQYSCEDGIVNDWHLVNYGSFATGGAGLVVVEATGVEARGRISPGCPGLWKDEQINPWKRVTSFLKSQGCVAGIQIAHAGRKASTVAPWVGRDSIDDKEGGWPTIGASAIEFGDKVWKVPKEATIEDIEGIKRSFVSASERAVRAGFEVF
;
A
#
# COMPACT_ATOMS: atom_id res chain seq x y z
N GLN A 1 -4.25 3.54 18.77
CA GLN A 1 -3.42 3.81 17.58
C GLN A 1 -3.15 5.30 17.40
N LEU A 2 -4.17 6.18 17.33
CA LEU A 2 -3.96 7.64 17.16
C LEU A 2 -3.10 8.31 18.26
N LYS A 3 -3.30 7.95 19.54
CA LYS A 3 -2.47 8.47 20.66
C LYS A 3 -0.97 8.18 20.48
N GLY A 4 -0.61 7.03 19.90
CA GLY A 4 0.79 6.67 19.65
C GLY A 4 1.40 7.47 18.50
N ALA A 5 0.64 7.70 17.42
CA ALA A 5 1.08 8.51 16.29
C ALA A 5 1.35 9.98 16.71
N GLN A 6 0.49 10.55 17.56
CA GLN A 6 0.65 11.90 18.10
C GLN A 6 1.92 12.06 18.94
N SER A 7 2.22 11.10 19.81
CA SER A 7 3.45 11.11 20.63
C SER A 7 4.70 11.04 19.74
N ILE A 8 4.76 10.12 18.76
CA ILE A 8 5.90 9.99 17.84
C ILE A 8 6.11 11.29 17.03
N GLN A 9 5.05 11.88 16.49
CA GLN A 9 5.17 13.11 15.71
C GLN A 9 5.70 14.27 16.58
N LYS A 10 5.20 14.38 17.81
CA LYS A 10 5.60 15.44 18.74
C LYS A 10 7.03 15.28 19.25
N GLU A 11 7.48 14.04 19.47
CA GLU A 11 8.77 13.75 20.08
C GLU A 11 9.91 13.63 19.06
N VAL A 12 9.63 13.11 17.86
CA VAL A 12 10.66 12.76 16.86
C VAL A 12 10.62 13.68 15.63
N GLY A 13 9.51 14.43 15.42
CA GLY A 13 9.39 15.37 14.30
C GLY A 13 9.35 14.73 12.91
N ILE A 14 9.03 13.43 12.83
CA ILE A 14 8.88 12.70 11.55
C ILE A 14 7.43 12.70 11.09
N ALA A 15 7.22 12.64 9.77
CA ALA A 15 5.90 12.48 9.20
C ALA A 15 5.26 11.17 9.67
N THR A 16 4.00 11.26 10.12
CA THR A 16 3.22 10.12 10.62
C THR A 16 2.00 9.87 9.76
N ALA A 17 1.49 8.65 9.78
CA ALA A 17 0.27 8.28 9.07
C ALA A 17 -0.75 7.66 10.03
N ALA A 18 -2.03 7.95 9.79
CA ALA A 18 -3.13 7.26 10.45
C ALA A 18 -3.74 6.21 9.51
N VAL A 19 -4.00 5.01 10.03
CA VAL A 19 -4.62 3.89 9.30
C VAL A 19 -5.61 3.17 10.20
N GLY A 20 -6.68 2.63 9.60
CA GLY A 20 -7.63 1.73 10.28
C GLY A 20 -9.00 2.33 10.52
N LYS A 21 -10.03 1.73 9.90
CA LYS A 21 -11.45 2.13 9.98
C LYS A 21 -11.73 3.60 9.59
N ILE A 22 -10.85 4.21 8.80
CA ILE A 22 -11.07 5.54 8.21
C ILE A 22 -11.88 5.36 6.93
N THR A 23 -13.16 5.70 6.99
CA THR A 23 -14.10 5.64 5.86
C THR A 23 -14.84 6.96 5.63
N ASP A 24 -14.97 7.78 6.69
CA ASP A 24 -15.65 9.08 6.67
C ASP A 24 -14.65 10.22 6.35
N PRO A 25 -14.91 11.04 5.33
CA PRO A 25 -14.10 12.21 4.98
C PRO A 25 -13.94 13.23 6.11
N HIS A 26 -14.98 13.49 6.91
CA HIS A 26 -14.90 14.44 8.03
C HIS A 26 -13.93 13.95 9.11
N PHE A 27 -14.00 12.65 9.43
CA PHE A 27 -13.06 12.04 10.35
C PHE A 27 -11.61 12.07 9.83
N ALA A 28 -11.38 11.82 8.53
CA ALA A 28 -10.06 11.93 7.92
C ALA A 28 -9.48 13.35 8.01
N GLU A 29 -10.29 14.37 7.68
CA GLU A 29 -9.92 15.79 7.80
C GLU A 29 -9.62 16.17 9.26
N LYS A 30 -10.46 15.73 10.21
CA LYS A 30 -10.28 16.00 11.63
C LYS A 30 -8.95 15.47 12.16
N ILE A 31 -8.55 14.25 11.77
CA ILE A 31 -7.26 13.67 12.16
C ILE A 31 -6.09 14.57 11.74
N LEU A 32 -6.15 15.17 10.55
CA LEU A 32 -5.12 16.06 10.04
C LEU A 32 -5.11 17.41 10.80
N GLN A 33 -6.29 17.99 11.03
CA GLN A 33 -6.43 19.29 11.69
C GLN A 33 -6.01 19.27 13.17
N GLU A 34 -6.26 18.16 13.87
CA GLU A 34 -5.89 17.98 15.27
C GLU A 34 -4.43 17.51 15.46
N ASN A 35 -3.58 17.67 14.43
CA ASN A 35 -2.19 17.20 14.38
C ASN A 35 -2.05 15.71 14.77
N GLY A 36 -3.05 14.89 14.43
CA GLY A 36 -3.08 13.46 14.72
C GLY A 36 -2.21 12.62 13.79
N ALA A 37 -2.04 13.08 12.55
CA ALA A 37 -1.16 12.49 11.55
C ALA A 37 -0.82 13.49 10.44
N THR A 38 0.20 13.16 9.65
CA THR A 38 0.58 13.90 8.43
C THR A 38 -0.13 13.36 7.18
N LEU A 39 -0.35 12.05 7.11
CA LEU A 39 -0.99 11.34 5.98
C LEU A 39 -2.15 10.47 6.47
N ILE A 40 -3.13 10.23 5.59
CA ILE A 40 -4.28 9.36 5.85
C ILE A 40 -4.20 8.13 4.94
N PHE A 41 -3.98 6.97 5.54
CA PHE A 41 -3.98 5.67 4.87
C PHE A 41 -5.37 5.07 4.91
N ILE A 42 -5.93 4.86 3.73
CA ILE A 42 -7.26 4.29 3.54
C ILE A 42 -7.10 2.88 2.97
N GLY A 43 -7.76 1.92 3.62
CA GLY A 43 -7.74 0.51 3.23
C GLY A 43 -9.01 0.13 2.48
N ARG A 44 -9.84 -0.71 3.10
CA ARG A 44 -11.09 -1.27 2.52
C ARG A 44 -12.03 -0.24 1.86
N ALA A 45 -12.03 1.01 2.29
CA ALA A 45 -12.86 2.03 1.64
C ALA A 45 -12.46 2.26 0.17
N PHE A 46 -11.16 2.17 -0.15
CA PHE A 46 -10.67 2.24 -1.54
C PHE A 46 -11.05 1.00 -2.35
N LEU A 47 -10.99 -0.20 -1.75
CA LEU A 47 -11.43 -1.42 -2.44
C LEU A 47 -12.92 -1.37 -2.80
N ASN A 48 -13.73 -0.74 -1.94
CA ASN A 48 -15.16 -0.55 -2.20
C ASN A 48 -15.45 0.59 -3.17
N ASN A 49 -14.66 1.67 -3.13
CA ASN A 49 -14.81 2.84 -3.99
C ASN A 49 -13.43 3.38 -4.38
N PRO A 50 -12.92 3.09 -5.60
CA PRO A 50 -11.64 3.62 -6.06
C PRO A 50 -11.65 5.15 -6.20
N HIS A 51 -12.83 5.74 -6.36
CA HIS A 51 -13.08 7.18 -6.45
C HIS A 51 -13.40 7.82 -5.08
N TRP A 52 -13.00 7.18 -3.97
CA TRP A 52 -13.20 7.72 -2.62
C TRP A 52 -12.72 9.18 -2.47
N PRO A 53 -11.57 9.61 -3.03
CA PRO A 53 -11.16 11.02 -2.97
C PRO A 53 -12.17 11.99 -3.59
N TYR A 54 -12.79 11.65 -4.72
CA TYR A 54 -13.81 12.50 -5.33
C TYR A 54 -15.07 12.58 -4.46
N MET A 55 -15.51 11.45 -3.93
CA MET A 55 -16.63 11.41 -2.97
C MET A 55 -16.31 12.20 -1.69
N ALA A 56 -15.07 12.16 -1.22
CA ALA A 56 -14.62 12.93 -0.08
C ALA A 56 -14.60 14.44 -0.34
N ALA A 57 -14.21 14.85 -1.55
CA ALA A 57 -14.24 16.26 -1.96
C ALA A 57 -15.67 16.80 -2.01
N ASP A 58 -16.62 15.98 -2.47
CA ASP A 58 -18.05 16.30 -2.47
C ASP A 58 -18.61 16.46 -1.05
N VAL A 59 -18.27 15.53 -0.16
CA VAL A 59 -18.74 15.51 1.23
C VAL A 59 -18.20 16.71 2.02
N LEU A 60 -16.95 17.11 1.81
CA LEU A 60 -16.29 18.21 2.53
C LEU A 60 -16.66 19.62 1.99
N ALA A 61 -17.74 19.73 1.21
CA ALA A 61 -18.32 20.96 0.66
C ALA A 61 -17.50 21.67 -0.43
N ASN A 62 -17.17 20.93 -1.49
CA ASN A 62 -16.81 21.47 -2.81
C ASN A 62 -15.52 22.32 -2.83
N GLU A 63 -14.41 21.67 -2.49
CA GLU A 63 -13.04 22.15 -2.67
C GLU A 63 -12.77 22.61 -4.11
N LYS A 64 -12.53 23.91 -4.32
CA LYS A 64 -12.03 24.46 -5.61
C LYS A 64 -10.74 23.78 -6.11
N THR A 65 -10.02 23.07 -5.24
CA THR A 65 -8.68 22.57 -5.54
C THR A 65 -8.64 21.13 -6.04
N PHE A 66 -9.67 20.32 -5.79
CA PHE A 66 -9.67 18.92 -6.20
C PHE A 66 -10.36 18.72 -7.54
N LYS A 67 -9.58 18.93 -8.61
CA LYS A 67 -10.07 18.86 -9.99
C LYS A 67 -10.28 17.41 -10.43
N TYR A 68 -11.46 17.12 -10.98
CA TYR A 68 -11.67 15.90 -11.74
C TYR A 68 -10.79 15.87 -13.00
N PRO A 69 -10.42 14.68 -13.50
CA PRO A 69 -9.86 14.52 -14.83
C PRO A 69 -10.77 15.19 -15.86
N ASN A 70 -10.20 15.86 -16.86
CA ASN A 70 -10.95 16.59 -17.89
C ASN A 70 -12.03 15.71 -18.56
N GLN A 71 -11.82 14.40 -18.63
CA GLN A 71 -12.72 13.39 -19.19
C GLN A 71 -14.02 13.20 -18.39
N TYR A 72 -14.01 13.52 -17.09
CA TYR A 72 -15.19 13.48 -16.22
C TYR A 72 -15.70 14.89 -15.90
N ASP A 73 -14.78 15.84 -15.74
CA ASP A 73 -15.06 17.21 -15.31
C ASP A 73 -16.14 17.89 -16.17
N TRP A 74 -16.11 17.69 -17.50
CA TRP A 74 -17.07 18.30 -18.42
C TRP A 74 -18.53 17.88 -18.21
N CYS A 75 -18.78 16.66 -17.69
CA CYS A 75 -20.14 16.12 -17.52
C CYS A 75 -20.60 16.08 -16.07
N ILE A 76 -19.69 15.93 -15.10
CA ILE A 76 -20.03 15.82 -13.67
C ILE A 76 -19.41 16.90 -12.78
N GLY A 77 -18.54 17.76 -13.32
CA GLY A 77 -17.86 18.84 -12.58
C GLY A 77 -18.69 20.12 -12.41
N TRP A 78 -19.88 20.21 -13.02
CA TRP A 78 -20.84 21.30 -12.81
C TRP A 78 -21.51 21.19 -11.43
N LYS A 79 -20.78 21.54 -10.37
CA LYS A 79 -21.37 21.72 -9.03
C LYS A 79 -21.27 23.17 -8.60
N ALA A 80 -22.33 23.66 -7.96
CA ALA A 80 -22.39 25.02 -7.45
C ALA A 80 -21.23 25.27 -6.47
N MET A 81 -20.50 26.34 -6.72
CA MET A 81 -19.34 26.75 -5.94
C MET A 81 -19.76 27.12 -4.51
N SER A 82 -18.99 26.68 -3.53
CA SER A 82 -19.10 27.13 -2.14
C SER A 82 -17.77 27.74 -1.73
N ASP A 83 -17.79 28.88 -1.04
CA ASP A 83 -16.62 29.39 -0.34
C ASP A 83 -16.37 28.51 0.90
N SER A 84 -15.80 27.33 0.68
CA SER A 84 -15.49 26.38 1.73
C SER A 84 -14.07 26.56 2.27
N LYS A 85 -13.91 26.18 3.54
CA LYS A 85 -12.66 26.24 4.28
C LYS A 85 -11.67 25.24 3.68
N LYS A 86 -10.45 25.69 3.39
CA LYS A 86 -9.37 24.86 2.80
C LYS A 86 -9.10 23.61 3.65
N SER A 87 -9.34 22.44 3.07
CA SER A 87 -9.09 21.10 3.58
C SER A 87 -7.60 20.78 3.58
N LEU A 88 -7.12 20.26 4.71
CA LEU A 88 -5.78 19.68 4.78
C LEU A 88 -5.70 18.37 3.99
N LEU A 89 -6.77 17.58 3.97
CA LEU A 89 -6.82 16.29 3.25
C LEU A 89 -6.46 16.45 1.77
N PHE A 90 -6.94 17.53 1.13
CA PHE A 90 -6.66 17.84 -0.28
C PHE A 90 -5.48 18.79 -0.50
N SER A 91 -4.80 19.23 0.57
CA SER A 91 -3.60 20.07 0.44
C SER A 91 -2.37 19.25 0.03
N PRO A 92 -1.50 19.78 -0.85
CA PRO A 92 -0.25 19.12 -1.19
C PRO A 92 0.70 19.09 0.01
N ILE A 93 1.60 18.11 0.02
CA ILE A 93 2.65 17.98 1.04
C ILE A 93 3.92 17.40 0.46
N THR A 94 5.07 17.94 0.89
CA THR A 94 6.40 17.42 0.53
C THR A 94 7.03 16.73 1.74
N ILE A 95 7.46 15.48 1.56
CA ILE A 95 8.16 14.68 2.58
C ILE A 95 9.46 14.19 1.96
N ARG A 96 10.60 14.60 2.52
CA ARG A 96 11.95 14.19 2.06
C ARG A 96 12.16 14.32 0.54
N GLY A 97 11.63 15.39 -0.07
CA GLY A 97 11.76 15.69 -1.50
C GLY A 97 10.66 15.11 -2.40
N VAL A 98 9.79 14.24 -1.89
CA VAL A 98 8.64 13.70 -2.63
C VAL A 98 7.41 14.54 -2.34
N THR A 99 6.76 15.06 -3.38
CA THR A 99 5.55 15.89 -3.24
C THR A 99 4.31 15.10 -3.62
N LEU A 100 3.38 14.97 -2.66
CA LEU A 100 2.06 14.40 -2.88
C LEU A 100 1.07 15.52 -3.22
N LYS A 101 0.19 15.29 -4.20
CA LYS A 101 -0.87 16.26 -4.58
C LYS A 101 -1.95 16.42 -3.51
N ASN A 102 -2.08 15.44 -2.60
CA ASN A 102 -2.97 15.46 -1.44
C ASN A 102 -2.45 14.46 -0.38
N ARG A 103 -3.11 14.42 0.78
CA ARG A 103 -2.69 13.59 1.93
C ARG A 103 -3.38 12.22 1.98
N ILE A 104 -4.03 11.82 0.89
CA ILE A 104 -4.79 10.57 0.80
C ILE A 104 -3.91 9.48 0.21
N VAL A 105 -3.73 8.41 0.98
CA VAL A 105 -2.84 7.30 0.66
C VAL A 105 -3.62 6.00 0.57
N VAL A 106 -3.42 5.24 -0.49
CA VAL A 106 -3.90 3.85 -0.57
C VAL A 106 -2.99 2.97 0.28
N SER A 107 -3.58 2.21 1.20
CA SER A 107 -2.85 1.27 2.05
C SER A 107 -2.36 0.05 1.27
N PRO A 108 -1.25 -0.59 1.69
CA PRO A 108 -0.83 -1.86 1.12
C PRO A 108 -1.90 -2.93 1.43
N MET A 109 -2.54 -3.44 0.38
CA MET A 109 -3.62 -4.42 0.48
C MET A 109 -3.37 -5.56 -0.49
N CYS A 110 -3.02 -6.73 0.02
CA CYS A 110 -2.74 -7.91 -0.81
C CYS A 110 -3.94 -8.31 -1.68
N GLN A 111 -3.66 -8.52 -2.97
CA GLN A 111 -4.64 -8.92 -3.97
C GLN A 111 -4.55 -10.42 -4.27
N TYR A 112 -3.40 -11.04 -4.02
CA TYR A 112 -3.17 -12.48 -4.22
C TYR A 112 -3.43 -12.95 -5.67
N SER A 113 -3.08 -12.11 -6.65
CA SER A 113 -3.39 -12.32 -8.07
C SER A 113 -2.16 -12.50 -8.96
N CYS A 114 -0.96 -12.64 -8.38
CA CYS A 114 0.27 -12.87 -9.13
C CYS A 114 0.46 -14.33 -9.53
N GLU A 115 1.28 -14.54 -10.55
CA GLU A 115 1.89 -15.84 -10.85
C GLU A 115 3.40 -15.72 -10.66
N ASP A 116 3.99 -16.59 -9.84
CA ASP A 116 5.42 -16.54 -9.47
C ASP A 116 5.93 -15.14 -9.04
N GLY A 117 5.08 -14.40 -8.31
CA GLY A 117 5.36 -13.04 -7.87
C GLY A 117 5.40 -11.98 -8.98
N ILE A 118 5.06 -12.34 -10.22
CA ILE A 118 4.97 -11.42 -11.34
C ILE A 118 3.58 -10.78 -11.34
N VAL A 119 3.56 -9.45 -11.25
CA VAL A 119 2.33 -8.67 -11.40
C VAL A 119 1.84 -8.66 -12.84
N ASN A 120 0.53 -8.51 -13.00
CA ASN A 120 -0.18 -8.59 -14.28
C ASN A 120 -1.23 -7.48 -14.42
N ASP A 121 -2.09 -7.57 -15.42
CA ASP A 121 -3.11 -6.55 -15.72
C ASP A 121 -4.10 -6.29 -14.58
N TRP A 122 -4.34 -7.27 -13.69
CA TRP A 122 -5.12 -7.03 -12.48
C TRP A 122 -4.52 -5.87 -11.67
N HIS A 123 -3.20 -5.87 -11.48
CA HIS A 123 -2.49 -4.90 -10.67
C HIS A 123 -2.44 -3.54 -11.35
N LEU A 124 -2.25 -3.52 -12.68
CA LEU A 124 -2.31 -2.28 -13.45
C LEU A 124 -3.68 -1.62 -13.34
N VAL A 125 -4.76 -2.37 -13.58
CA VAL A 125 -6.12 -1.84 -13.54
C VAL A 125 -6.50 -1.44 -12.12
N ASN A 126 -6.22 -2.29 -11.13
CA ASN A 126 -6.56 -2.04 -9.74
C ASN A 126 -5.86 -0.79 -9.19
N TYR A 127 -4.52 -0.74 -9.24
CA TYR A 127 -3.79 0.44 -8.75
C TYR A 127 -4.00 1.67 -9.64
N GLY A 128 -4.16 1.46 -10.94
CA GLY A 128 -4.53 2.50 -11.88
C GLY A 128 -5.86 3.17 -11.53
N SER A 129 -6.86 2.39 -11.11
CA SER A 129 -8.16 2.92 -10.68
C SER A 129 -8.06 3.82 -9.46
N PHE A 130 -7.15 3.53 -8.51
CA PHE A 130 -6.96 4.41 -7.35
C PHE A 130 -6.22 5.70 -7.72
N ALA A 131 -5.28 5.63 -8.67
CA ALA A 131 -4.58 6.81 -9.15
C ALA A 131 -5.49 7.74 -9.96
N THR A 132 -6.31 7.20 -10.87
CA THR A 132 -7.35 7.95 -11.58
C THR A 132 -8.47 8.38 -10.64
N GLY A 133 -8.69 7.64 -9.55
CA GLY A 133 -9.55 7.97 -8.41
C GLY A 133 -9.06 9.15 -7.56
N GLY A 134 -7.84 9.64 -7.81
CA GLY A 134 -7.34 10.89 -7.25
C GLY A 134 -6.47 10.74 -6.00
N ALA A 135 -6.04 9.53 -5.64
CA ALA A 135 -5.09 9.32 -4.55
C ALA A 135 -3.76 10.07 -4.79
N GLY A 136 -3.17 10.62 -3.73
CA GLY A 136 -1.86 11.28 -3.78
C GLY A 136 -0.69 10.30 -3.82
N LEU A 137 -0.84 9.18 -3.11
CA LEU A 137 0.13 8.08 -3.04
C LEU A 137 -0.60 6.75 -3.07
N VAL A 138 -0.11 5.80 -3.85
CA VAL A 138 -0.51 4.39 -3.80
C VAL A 138 0.64 3.58 -3.24
N VAL A 139 0.48 3.01 -2.04
CA VAL A 139 1.41 2.01 -1.52
C VAL A 139 0.93 0.64 -1.96
N VAL A 140 1.66 0.00 -2.87
CA VAL A 140 1.28 -1.32 -3.39
C VAL A 140 1.44 -2.40 -2.32
N GLU A 141 0.82 -3.55 -2.58
CA GLU A 141 0.72 -4.63 -1.61
C GLU A 141 2.06 -5.20 -1.15
N ALA A 142 2.04 -5.95 -0.04
CA ALA A 142 3.19 -6.61 0.53
C ALA A 142 3.90 -7.47 -0.54
N THR A 143 5.08 -7.01 -0.96
CA THR A 143 5.83 -7.58 -2.07
C THR A 143 7.03 -8.34 -1.52
N GLY A 144 7.08 -9.64 -1.80
CA GLY A 144 8.09 -10.55 -1.26
C GLY A 144 9.50 -10.17 -1.71
N VAL A 145 10.43 -10.02 -0.75
CA VAL A 145 11.86 -9.84 -1.03
C VAL A 145 12.56 -11.16 -1.37
N GLU A 146 11.90 -12.28 -1.10
CA GLU A 146 12.31 -13.64 -1.46
C GLU A 146 11.07 -14.44 -1.89
N ALA A 147 11.23 -15.45 -2.75
CA ALA A 147 10.12 -16.31 -3.17
C ALA A 147 9.42 -16.99 -1.97
N ARG A 148 10.21 -17.46 -0.99
CA ARG A 148 9.72 -18.07 0.26
C ARG A 148 9.11 -17.05 1.24
N GLY A 149 9.38 -15.76 1.04
CA GLY A 149 8.89 -14.66 1.86
C GLY A 149 7.46 -14.23 1.54
N ARG A 150 6.82 -14.84 0.54
CA ARG A 150 5.42 -14.56 0.18
C ARG A 150 4.44 -15.13 1.22
N ILE A 151 3.28 -14.49 1.37
CA ILE A 151 2.18 -15.02 2.20
C ILE A 151 1.52 -16.21 1.50
N SER A 152 1.16 -16.03 0.23
CA SER A 152 0.56 -17.07 -0.62
C SER A 152 1.23 -17.12 -1.99
N PRO A 153 1.00 -18.18 -2.79
CA PRO A 153 1.52 -18.27 -4.16
C PRO A 153 1.17 -17.05 -5.02
N GLY A 154 0.00 -16.46 -4.77
CA GLY A 154 -0.53 -15.29 -5.48
C GLY A 154 0.04 -13.95 -5.05
N CYS A 155 0.93 -13.88 -4.03
CA CYS A 155 1.55 -12.63 -3.63
C CYS A 155 2.62 -12.18 -4.63
N PRO A 156 2.79 -10.86 -4.84
CA PRO A 156 3.85 -10.33 -5.69
C PRO A 156 5.24 -10.51 -5.08
N GLY A 157 6.23 -10.34 -5.95
CA GLY A 157 7.64 -10.42 -5.64
C GLY A 157 8.45 -9.27 -6.20
N LEU A 158 9.64 -9.10 -5.61
CA LEU A 158 10.70 -8.27 -6.15
C LEU A 158 12.09 -8.84 -5.81
N TRP A 159 12.22 -10.16 -5.89
CA TRP A 159 13.45 -10.91 -5.61
C TRP A 159 14.29 -11.20 -6.86
N LYS A 160 13.70 -11.09 -8.06
CA LYS A 160 14.37 -11.32 -9.36
C LYS A 160 14.10 -10.19 -10.35
N ASP A 161 15.01 -10.01 -11.31
CA ASP A 161 15.00 -8.84 -12.20
C ASP A 161 13.82 -8.86 -13.19
N GLU A 162 13.27 -10.02 -13.52
CA GLU A 162 12.09 -10.15 -14.38
C GLU A 162 10.85 -9.49 -13.77
N GLN A 163 10.81 -9.31 -12.45
CA GLN A 163 9.69 -8.65 -11.75
C GLN A 163 9.74 -7.12 -11.90
N ILE A 164 10.87 -6.53 -12.31
CA ILE A 164 11.05 -5.07 -12.39
C ILE A 164 10.16 -4.45 -13.48
N ASN A 165 10.20 -4.97 -14.70
CA ASN A 165 9.48 -4.35 -15.83
C ASN A 165 7.95 -4.40 -15.66
N PRO A 166 7.34 -5.50 -15.18
CA PRO A 166 5.92 -5.53 -14.84
C PRO A 166 5.53 -4.46 -13.81
N TRP A 167 6.32 -4.31 -12.74
CA TRP A 167 6.11 -3.23 -11.77
C TRP A 167 6.29 -1.84 -12.38
N LYS A 168 7.30 -1.66 -13.23
CA LYS A 168 7.57 -0.40 -13.92
C LYS A 168 6.40 0.06 -14.79
N ARG A 169 5.66 -0.87 -15.41
CA ARG A 169 4.42 -0.54 -16.13
C ARG A 169 3.36 0.05 -15.21
N VAL A 170 3.20 -0.51 -14.01
CA VAL A 170 2.27 0.02 -12.98
C VAL A 170 2.72 1.39 -12.49
N THR A 171 3.96 1.53 -12.02
CA THR A 171 4.47 2.80 -11.47
C THR A 171 4.45 3.94 -12.49
N SER A 172 4.79 3.65 -13.76
CA SER A 172 4.73 4.62 -14.85
C SER A 172 3.29 5.11 -15.08
N PHE A 173 2.30 4.21 -15.01
CA PHE A 173 0.90 4.60 -15.11
C PHE A 173 0.49 5.48 -13.92
N LEU A 174 0.79 5.09 -12.67
CA LEU A 174 0.47 5.89 -11.49
C LEU A 174 1.04 7.32 -11.61
N LYS A 175 2.31 7.43 -12.01
CA LYS A 175 2.99 8.71 -12.21
C LYS A 175 2.35 9.56 -13.29
N SER A 176 1.90 8.95 -14.39
CA SER A 176 1.17 9.67 -15.46
C SER A 176 -0.14 10.30 -14.98
N GLN A 177 -0.72 9.80 -13.89
CA GLN A 177 -1.93 10.34 -13.25
C GLN A 177 -1.61 11.32 -12.09
N GLY A 178 -0.34 11.74 -11.95
CA GLY A 178 0.13 12.59 -10.86
C GLY A 178 0.01 11.91 -9.48
N CYS A 179 0.07 10.58 -9.44
CA CYS A 179 0.07 9.79 -8.21
C CYS A 179 1.48 9.25 -7.95
N VAL A 180 1.97 9.38 -6.73
CA VAL A 180 3.26 8.80 -6.33
C VAL A 180 3.09 7.30 -6.12
N ALA A 181 4.06 6.51 -6.59
CA ALA A 181 4.11 5.08 -6.37
C ALA A 181 4.98 4.74 -5.15
N GLY A 182 4.39 4.08 -4.16
CA GLY A 182 5.10 3.48 -3.02
C GLY A 182 4.94 1.97 -2.99
N ILE A 183 5.79 1.29 -2.23
CA ILE A 183 5.79 -0.18 -2.11
C ILE A 183 6.06 -0.61 -0.68
N GLN A 184 5.33 -1.63 -0.21
CA GLN A 184 5.68 -2.34 1.01
C GLN A 184 6.49 -3.59 0.64
N ILE A 185 7.81 -3.55 0.81
CA ILE A 185 8.64 -4.75 0.70
C ILE A 185 8.51 -5.59 1.98
N ALA A 186 8.39 -6.91 1.84
CA ALA A 186 7.96 -7.77 2.94
C ALA A 186 8.59 -9.16 2.92
N HIS A 187 8.60 -9.78 4.10
CA HIS A 187 8.88 -11.20 4.29
C HIS A 187 7.89 -11.76 5.34
N ALA A 188 7.04 -12.71 4.93
CA ALA A 188 5.94 -13.23 5.75
C ALA A 188 6.39 -14.17 6.88
N GLY A 189 7.63 -14.69 6.80
CA GLY A 189 8.22 -15.52 7.84
C GLY A 189 7.36 -16.74 8.15
N ARG A 190 7.06 -16.98 9.43
CA ARG A 190 6.21 -18.09 9.88
C ARG A 190 4.75 -18.03 9.41
N LYS A 191 4.33 -16.94 8.78
CA LYS A 191 2.99 -16.80 8.15
C LYS A 191 3.02 -16.99 6.63
N ALA A 192 4.17 -17.37 6.08
CA ALA A 192 4.30 -17.70 4.66
C ALA A 192 3.61 -19.04 4.32
N SER A 193 3.51 -19.34 3.03
CA SER A 193 3.00 -20.61 2.51
C SER A 193 1.56 -20.92 2.95
N THR A 194 0.67 -19.95 2.79
CA THR A 194 -0.77 -20.08 3.07
C THR A 194 -1.60 -19.91 1.81
N VAL A 195 -2.81 -20.49 1.76
CA VAL A 195 -3.75 -20.24 0.66
C VAL A 195 -4.33 -18.82 0.72
N ALA A 196 -4.88 -18.34 -0.39
CA ALA A 196 -5.52 -17.02 -0.44
C ALA A 196 -6.68 -16.90 0.57
N PRO A 197 -7.01 -15.68 1.03
CA PRO A 197 -8.01 -15.49 2.09
C PRO A 197 -9.41 -16.03 1.82
N TRP A 198 -9.85 -16.06 0.56
CA TRP A 198 -11.16 -16.60 0.16
C TRP A 198 -11.17 -18.13 0.05
N VAL A 199 -10.00 -18.78 0.10
CA VAL A 199 -9.88 -20.24 0.10
C VAL A 199 -9.92 -20.78 1.53
N GLY A 200 -9.22 -20.13 2.47
CA GLY A 200 -9.23 -20.58 3.88
C GLY A 200 -8.20 -19.94 4.82
N ARG A 201 -7.15 -19.30 4.26
CA ARG A 201 -5.96 -18.78 4.97
C ARG A 201 -5.08 -19.85 5.63
N ASP A 202 -5.36 -21.11 5.36
CA ASP A 202 -4.65 -22.24 5.94
C ASP A 202 -3.25 -22.42 5.30
N SER A 203 -2.31 -22.98 6.05
CA SER A 203 -1.01 -23.41 5.51
C SER A 203 -1.21 -24.45 4.40
N ILE A 204 -0.36 -24.37 3.37
CA ILE A 204 -0.33 -25.30 2.24
C ILE A 204 0.71 -26.39 2.52
N ASP A 205 0.37 -27.66 2.36
CA ASP A 205 1.33 -28.77 2.44
C ASP A 205 2.40 -28.66 1.34
N ASP A 206 3.63 -29.08 1.63
CA ASP A 206 4.73 -29.01 0.65
C ASP A 206 4.43 -29.85 -0.61
N LYS A 207 3.68 -30.95 -0.48
CA LYS A 207 3.26 -31.79 -1.62
C LYS A 207 2.19 -31.13 -2.49
N GLU A 208 1.52 -30.10 -1.96
CA GLU A 208 0.45 -29.36 -2.63
C GLU A 208 0.92 -27.98 -3.12
N GLY A 209 2.24 -27.78 -3.22
CA GLY A 209 2.84 -26.51 -3.68
C GLY A 209 3.11 -25.51 -2.57
N GLY A 210 3.02 -25.93 -1.30
CA GLY A 210 3.56 -25.18 -0.18
C GLY A 210 5.09 -25.20 -0.15
N TRP A 211 5.67 -24.39 0.74
CA TRP A 211 7.12 -24.36 0.96
C TRP A 211 7.47 -24.26 2.46
N PRO A 212 8.69 -24.67 2.85
CA PRO A 212 9.19 -24.48 4.21
C PRO A 212 9.25 -23.00 4.60
N THR A 213 8.85 -22.69 5.84
CA THR A 213 8.84 -21.33 6.38
C THR A 213 10.03 -21.11 7.32
N ILE A 214 10.33 -19.84 7.59
CA ILE A 214 11.42 -19.44 8.50
C ILE A 214 10.90 -18.43 9.52
N GLY A 215 11.39 -18.52 10.76
CA GLY A 215 10.94 -17.71 11.88
C GLY A 215 12.05 -17.47 12.89
N ALA A 216 11.82 -16.54 13.82
CA ALA A 216 12.78 -16.26 14.89
C ALA A 216 12.98 -17.45 15.85
N SER A 217 11.98 -18.34 15.94
CA SER A 217 12.00 -19.57 16.71
C SER A 217 11.13 -20.61 16.01
N ALA A 218 11.36 -21.89 16.28
CA ALA A 218 10.58 -23.02 15.75
C ALA A 218 9.22 -23.15 16.45
N ILE A 219 8.37 -22.12 16.29
CA ILE A 219 7.04 -22.03 16.89
C ILE A 219 6.04 -21.63 15.80
N GLU A 220 5.04 -22.48 15.55
CA GLU A 220 3.97 -22.20 14.60
C GLU A 220 3.18 -20.93 14.96
N PHE A 221 2.39 -20.41 14.01
CA PHE A 221 1.60 -19.22 14.26
C PHE A 221 0.24 -19.52 14.92
N GLY A 222 -0.39 -20.64 14.57
CA GLY A 222 -1.65 -21.09 15.16
C GLY A 222 -2.38 -22.11 14.26
N ASP A 223 -3.57 -22.53 14.67
CA ASP A 223 -4.28 -23.71 14.10
C ASP A 223 -4.37 -23.73 12.56
N LYS A 224 -4.69 -22.59 11.93
CA LYS A 224 -4.76 -22.49 10.47
C LYS A 224 -3.37 -22.38 9.82
N VAL A 225 -2.44 -21.71 10.49
CA VAL A 225 -1.08 -21.45 9.99
C VAL A 225 -0.12 -22.32 10.80
N TRP A 226 -0.24 -23.62 10.56
CA TRP A 226 0.25 -24.69 11.43
C TRP A 226 1.69 -25.12 11.10
N LYS A 227 2.28 -24.62 10.02
CA LYS A 227 3.67 -24.93 9.68
C LYS A 227 4.63 -24.43 10.76
N VAL A 228 5.36 -25.35 11.37
CA VAL A 228 6.48 -25.02 12.26
C VAL A 228 7.62 -24.46 11.39
N PRO A 229 8.03 -23.21 11.57
CA PRO A 229 9.10 -22.62 10.79
C PRO A 229 10.46 -23.20 11.20
N LYS A 230 11.42 -23.22 10.28
CA LYS A 230 12.84 -23.33 10.62
C LYS A 230 13.22 -22.13 11.50
N GLU A 231 13.88 -22.38 12.63
CA GLU A 231 14.52 -21.32 13.40
C GLU A 231 15.66 -20.70 12.58
N ALA A 232 15.64 -19.38 12.44
CA ALA A 232 16.61 -18.64 11.64
C ALA A 232 17.99 -18.68 12.29
N THR A 233 19.01 -19.04 11.52
CA THR A 233 20.40 -18.83 11.92
C THR A 233 20.81 -17.37 11.69
N ILE A 234 21.96 -16.96 12.23
CA ILE A 234 22.55 -15.65 11.92
C ILE A 234 22.78 -15.49 10.41
N GLU A 235 23.19 -16.56 9.73
CA GLU A 235 23.38 -16.55 8.28
C GLU A 235 22.07 -16.34 7.53
N ASP A 236 20.97 -16.98 7.97
CA ASP A 236 19.64 -16.75 7.41
C ASP A 236 19.22 -15.28 7.57
N ILE A 237 19.47 -14.68 8.74
CA ILE A 237 19.14 -13.28 9.03
C ILE A 237 19.93 -12.33 8.11
N GLU A 238 21.23 -12.56 7.97
CA GLU A 238 22.08 -11.77 7.07
C GLU A 238 21.68 -11.96 5.59
N GLY A 239 21.25 -13.16 5.21
CA GLY A 239 20.66 -13.43 3.90
C GLY A 239 19.42 -12.60 3.65
N ILE A 240 18.46 -12.63 4.58
CA ILE A 240 17.21 -11.87 4.48
C ILE A 240 17.50 -10.36 4.41
N LYS A 241 18.44 -9.84 5.22
CA LYS A 241 18.87 -8.43 5.13
C LYS A 241 19.36 -8.05 3.74
N ARG A 242 20.20 -8.88 3.11
CA ARG A 242 20.65 -8.68 1.72
C ARG A 242 19.48 -8.72 0.72
N SER A 243 18.50 -9.59 0.94
CA SER A 243 17.29 -9.65 0.13
C SER A 243 16.47 -8.35 0.22
N PHE A 244 16.32 -7.76 1.41
CA PHE A 244 15.69 -6.44 1.59
C PHE A 244 16.44 -5.31 0.88
N VAL A 245 17.78 -5.29 0.96
CA VAL A 245 18.60 -4.32 0.21
C VAL A 245 18.37 -4.48 -1.30
N SER A 246 18.51 -5.70 -1.80
CA SER A 246 18.38 -5.99 -3.24
C SER A 246 16.97 -5.66 -3.76
N ALA A 247 15.92 -5.96 -2.99
CA ALA A 247 14.56 -5.61 -3.34
C ALA A 247 14.34 -4.09 -3.35
N SER A 248 14.97 -3.35 -2.43
CA SER A 248 14.89 -1.88 -2.40
C SER A 248 15.53 -1.27 -3.65
N GLU A 249 16.71 -1.74 -4.07
CA GLU A 249 17.37 -1.32 -5.30
C GLU A 249 16.52 -1.62 -6.54
N ARG A 250 15.92 -2.81 -6.60
CA ARG A 250 14.98 -3.18 -7.67
C ARG A 250 13.75 -2.30 -7.67
N ALA A 251 13.25 -1.91 -6.51
CA ALA A 251 12.06 -1.07 -6.41
C ALA A 251 12.34 0.35 -6.94
N VAL A 252 13.51 0.90 -6.65
CA VAL A 252 13.97 2.16 -7.28
C VAL A 252 14.06 2.00 -8.81
N ARG A 253 14.65 0.91 -9.32
CA ARG A 253 14.71 0.61 -10.77
C ARG A 253 13.31 0.44 -11.40
N ALA A 254 12.34 -0.05 -10.63
CA ALA A 254 10.94 -0.17 -11.02
C ALA A 254 10.17 1.16 -10.93
N GLY A 255 10.79 2.25 -10.47
CA GLY A 255 10.17 3.58 -10.43
C GLY A 255 9.32 3.87 -9.18
N PHE A 256 9.50 3.12 -8.10
CA PHE A 256 8.94 3.48 -6.80
C PHE A 256 9.74 4.61 -6.14
N GLU A 257 9.04 5.50 -5.44
CA GLU A 257 9.60 6.69 -4.80
C GLU A 257 9.45 6.67 -3.26
N VAL A 258 8.68 5.71 -2.72
CA VAL A 258 8.37 5.56 -1.29
C VAL A 258 8.44 4.07 -0.88
N PHE A 259 9.09 3.78 0.25
CA PHE A 259 9.31 2.44 0.82
C PHE A 259 8.98 2.42 2.32
#